data_AF-A0A7L2I5K3-F1
#
_entry.id   AF-A0A7L2I5K3-F1
#
_cell.length_a   1.000
_cell.length_b   1.000
_cell.length_c   1.000
_cell.angle_alpha   90.00
_cell.angle_beta   90.00
_cell.angle_gamma   90.00
#
_symmetry.space_group_name_H-M   'P 1'
#
loop_
_entity.id
_entity.type
_entity.pdbx_description
1 polymer ?
#
loop_
_entity_poly.entity_id
_entity_poly.type
_entity_poly.pdbx_seq_one_letter_code
_entity_poly.pdbx_strand_id
1 'polypeptide(L)'
;LWAIRPVHYGKEIIRFTIYCRGENFADILKLYELILKRPVCQKKADFCVFPVYSNMEVDIQFSLKKLPKGQVPVPTESAVLEFRV
;
A
#
# COMPACT_ATOMS: atom_id res chain seq x y z
N LEU A 1 3.19 2.26 -9.60
CA LEU A 1 2.99 1.32 -8.47
C LEU A 1 3.80 1.71 -7.23
N TRP A 2 4.89 2.48 -7.31
CA TRP A 2 5.64 2.93 -6.13
C TRP A 2 6.26 4.32 -6.32
N ALA A 3 6.74 4.94 -5.23
CA ALA A 3 7.51 6.18 -5.26
C ALA A 3 8.46 6.26 -4.05
N ILE A 4 9.58 6.97 -4.23
CA ILE A 4 10.44 7.42 -3.12
C ILE A 4 10.08 8.86 -2.81
N ARG A 5 9.90 9.17 -1.53
CA ARG A 5 9.60 10.54 -1.08
C ARG A 5 10.55 10.93 0.04
N PRO A 6 11.35 12.01 -0.12
CA PRO A 6 12.07 12.58 1.00
C PRO A 6 11.08 13.22 1.98
N VAL A 7 11.32 13.03 3.27
CA VAL A 7 10.50 13.63 4.33
C VAL A 7 11.29 14.75 4.97
N HIS A 8 10.67 15.92 5.13
CA HIS A 8 11.34 17.11 5.67
C HIS A 8 11.94 16.87 7.06
N TYR A 9 11.29 16.01 7.87
CA TYR A 9 11.79 15.48 9.13
C TYR A 9 11.44 13.99 9.23
N GLY A 10 12.44 13.11 9.18
CA GLY A 10 12.25 11.67 9.34
C GLY A 10 13.00 10.83 8.31
N LYS A 11 12.58 9.56 8.22
CA LYS A 11 13.17 8.55 7.34
C LYS A 11 12.73 8.76 5.90
N GLU A 12 13.57 8.36 4.95
CA GLU A 12 13.15 8.25 3.56
C GLU A 12 12.07 7.16 3.42
N ILE A 13 11.04 7.42 2.63
CA ILE A 13 9.94 6.48 2.47
C ILE A 13 9.92 5.93 1.05
N ILE A 14 10.07 4.61 0.95
CA ILE A 14 9.75 3.85 -0.27
C ILE A 14 8.37 3.24 -0.08
N ARG A 15 7.40 3.66 -0.89
CA ARG A 15 6.02 3.17 -0.79
C ARG A 15 5.55 2.48 -2.04
N PHE A 16 5.20 1.20 -1.93
CA PHE A 16 4.46 0.45 -2.93
C PHE A 16 2.96 0.66 -2.71
N THR A 17 2.25 1.01 -3.77
CA THR A 17 0.84 1.39 -3.78
C THR A 17 0.09 0.56 -4.82
N ILE A 18 -0.87 -0.23 -4.37
CA ILE A 18 -1.85 -0.87 -5.25
C ILE A 18 -3.12 -0.04 -5.27
N TYR A 19 -3.62 0.20 -6.48
CA TYR A 19 -4.93 0.78 -6.68
C TYR A 19 -5.98 -0.32 -6.68
N CYS A 20 -7.06 -0.10 -5.95
CA CYS A 20 -8.16 -1.05 -5.85
C CYS A 20 -9.48 -0.36 -6.14
N ARG A 21 -10.42 -1.17 -6.63
CA ARG A 21 -11.79 -0.72 -6.91
C ARG A 21 -12.45 -0.24 -5.61
N GLY A 22 -13.16 0.88 -5.69
CA GLY A 22 -13.76 1.53 -4.53
C GLY A 22 -14.77 0.65 -3.78
N GLU A 23 -15.54 -0.12 -4.54
CA GLU A 23 -16.59 -1.02 -4.07
C GLU A 23 -16.04 -2.17 -3.21
N ASN A 24 -14.81 -2.61 -3.46
CA ASN A 24 -14.22 -3.78 -2.78
C ASN A 24 -13.12 -3.38 -1.77
N PHE A 25 -12.99 -2.10 -1.43
CA PHE A 25 -11.88 -1.59 -0.63
C PHE A 25 -11.77 -2.28 0.75
N ALA A 26 -12.89 -2.51 1.42
CA ALA A 26 -12.91 -3.13 2.74
C ALA A 26 -12.44 -4.60 2.70
N ASP A 27 -12.83 -5.35 1.69
CA ASP A 27 -12.44 -6.76 1.54
C ASP A 27 -10.98 -6.90 1.12
N ILE A 28 -10.52 -6.06 0.19
CA ILE A 28 -9.11 -6.00 -0.19
C ILE A 28 -8.26 -5.60 1.02
N LEU A 29 -8.71 -4.66 1.83
CA LEU A 29 -7.99 -4.29 3.05
C LEU A 29 -7.79 -5.50 3.97
N LYS A 30 -8.86 -6.26 4.25
CA LYS A 30 -8.80 -7.46 5.10
C LYS A 30 -7.89 -8.55 4.52
N LEU A 31 -7.93 -8.74 3.19
CA LEU A 31 -7.04 -9.68 2.50
C LEU A 31 -5.58 -9.34 2.75
N TYR A 32 -5.20 -8.07 2.58
CA TYR A 32 -3.82 -7.64 2.79
C TYR A 32 -3.42 -7.61 4.27
N GLU A 33 -4.32 -7.30 5.20
CA GLU A 33 -4.09 -7.50 6.64
C GLU A 33 -3.73 -8.96 6.96
N LEU A 34 -4.45 -9.91 6.38
CA LEU A 34 -4.23 -11.34 6.57
C LEU A 34 -2.91 -11.82 5.96
N ILE A 35 -2.63 -11.44 4.71
CA ILE A 35 -1.40 -11.86 4.00
C ILE A 35 -0.16 -11.25 4.67
N LEU A 36 -0.20 -9.97 5.02
CA LEU A 36 0.95 -9.27 5.59
C LEU A 36 1.18 -9.59 7.06
N LYS A 37 0.16 -10.13 7.76
CA LYS A 37 0.17 -10.41 9.21
C LYS A 37 0.58 -9.18 10.02
N ARG A 38 0.18 -7.99 9.55
CA ARG A 38 0.55 -6.69 10.13
C ARG A 38 -0.65 -5.75 10.15
N PRO A 39 -0.81 -4.96 11.23
CA PRO A 39 -1.87 -3.97 11.29
C PRO A 39 -1.58 -2.78 10.36
N VAL A 40 -2.65 -2.11 9.93
CA VAL A 40 -2.58 -0.82 9.24
C VAL A 40 -2.02 0.24 10.19
N CYS A 41 -0.96 0.95 9.79
CA CYS A 41 -0.39 2.04 10.59
C CYS A 41 -1.04 3.40 10.31
N GLN A 42 -1.62 3.59 9.12
CA GLN A 42 -2.34 4.81 8.76
C GLN A 42 -3.56 4.47 7.92
N LYS A 43 -4.73 5.01 8.30
CA LYS A 43 -5.98 4.82 7.58
C LYS A 43 -6.67 6.17 7.33
N LYS A 44 -6.95 6.45 6.06
CA LYS A 44 -7.74 7.57 5.56
C LYS A 44 -8.91 7.01 4.74
N ALA A 45 -9.85 7.88 4.35
CA ALA A 45 -11.07 7.46 3.64
C ALA A 45 -10.80 6.70 2.33
N ASP A 46 -9.71 7.02 1.63
CA ASP A 46 -9.34 6.50 0.31
C ASP A 46 -7.97 5.82 0.29
N PHE A 47 -7.32 5.65 1.45
CA PHE A 47 -5.93 5.25 1.51
C PHE A 47 -5.57 4.55 2.83
N CYS A 48 -4.82 3.46 2.77
CA CYS A 48 -4.25 2.83 3.94
C CYS A 48 -2.78 2.42 3.74
N VAL A 49 -2.04 2.34 4.84
CA VAL A 49 -0.61 2.01 4.84
C VAL A 49 -0.32 0.87 5.81
N PHE A 50 0.47 -0.08 5.34
CA PHE A 50 1.05 -1.18 6.09
C PHE A 50 2.57 -0.99 6.17
N PRO A 51 3.17 -1.06 7.36
CA PRO A 51 4.63 -1.04 7.49
C PRO A 51 5.20 -2.39 7.05
N VAL A 52 6.08 -2.41 6.05
CA VAL A 52 6.75 -3.65 5.59
C VAL A 52 8.11 -3.80 6.26
N TYR A 53 8.89 -2.71 6.32
CA TYR A 53 10.19 -2.68 6.96
C TYR A 53 10.50 -1.26 7.45
N SER A 54 11.32 -1.15 8.49
CA SER A 54 11.78 0.13 9.04
C SER A 54 13.15 -0.07 9.70
N ASN A 55 14.09 0.82 9.42
CA ASN A 55 15.36 0.94 10.15
C ASN A 55 15.63 2.41 10.50
N MET A 56 16.86 2.82 10.84
CA MET A 56 17.10 4.21 11.23
C MET A 56 16.93 5.23 10.10
N GLU A 57 17.09 4.83 8.85
CA GLU A 57 17.19 5.74 7.69
C GLU A 57 15.98 5.64 6.77
N VAL A 58 15.39 4.45 6.63
CA VAL A 58 14.40 4.12 5.61
C VAL A 58 13.18 3.41 6.20
N ASP A 59 12.02 3.80 5.71
CA ASP A 59 10.76 3.08 5.86
C ASP A 59 10.30 2.51 4.51
N ILE A 60 10.08 1.19 4.48
CA ILE A 60 9.43 0.53 3.35
C ILE A 60 7.98 0.27 3.72
N GLN A 61 7.09 0.77 2.89
CA GLN A 61 5.66 0.74 3.12
C GLN A 61 4.93 0.08 1.97
N PHE A 62 3.88 -0.65 2.31
CA PHE A 62 2.88 -1.12 1.38
C PHE A 62 1.59 -0.31 1.61
N SER A 63 0.86 -0.01 0.55
CA SER A 63 -0.35 0.80 0.68
C SER A 63 -1.42 0.42 -0.34
N LEU A 64 -2.67 0.61 0.06
CA LEU A 64 -3.81 0.49 -0.84
C LEU A 64 -4.40 1.88 -1.05
N LYS A 65 -4.69 2.22 -2.31
CA LYS A 65 -5.38 3.44 -2.67
C LYS A 65 -6.70 3.10 -3.37
N LYS A 66 -7.78 3.62 -2.82
CA LYS A 66 -9.13 3.50 -3.35
C LYS A 66 -9.26 4.35 -4.61
N LEU A 67 -9.70 3.76 -5.71
CA LEU A 67 -10.06 4.53 -6.91
C LEU A 67 -11.46 5.17 -6.77
N PRO A 68 -11.73 6.26 -7.51
CA PRO A 68 -13.07 6.80 -7.65
C PRO A 68 -14.08 5.75 -8.15
N LYS A 69 -15.36 5.95 -7.82
CA LYS A 69 -16.45 5.04 -8.21
C LYS A 69 -16.48 4.82 -9.72
N GLY A 70 -16.69 3.57 -10.14
CA GLY A 70 -16.73 3.19 -11.55
C GLY A 70 -15.38 3.02 -12.24
N GLN A 71 -14.26 3.31 -11.56
CA GLN A 71 -12.93 3.03 -12.09
C GLN A 71 -12.44 1.64 -11.69
N VAL A 72 -11.67 1.03 -12.59
CA VAL A 72 -11.10 -0.31 -12.41
C VAL A 72 -9.58 -0.21 -12.60
N PRO A 73 -8.78 -0.73 -11.65
CA PRO A 73 -7.34 -0.75 -11.83
C PRO A 73 -6.96 -1.71 -12.95
N VAL A 74 -5.99 -1.33 -13.78
CA VAL A 74 -5.42 -2.18 -14.83
C VAL A 74 -4.08 -2.74 -14.33
N PRO A 75 -3.83 -4.06 -14.45
CA PRO A 75 -2.52 -4.63 -14.14
C PRO A 75 -1.41 -3.99 -14.96
N THR A 76 -0.21 -3.88 -14.39
CA THR A 76 0.99 -3.47 -15.14
C THR A 76 1.80 -4.70 -15.50
N GLU A 77 2.40 -4.70 -16.69
CA GLU A 77 3.33 -5.75 -17.13
C GLU A 77 4.75 -5.56 -16.59
N SER A 78 5.04 -4.36 -16.06
CA SER A 78 6.39 -3.98 -15.61
C SER A 78 6.75 -4.43 -14.19
N ALA A 79 5.77 -4.96 -13.44
CA ALA A 79 5.97 -5.35 -12.05
C ALA A 79 5.01 -6.46 -11.63
N VAL A 80 5.49 -7.35 -10.76
CA VAL A 80 4.70 -8.39 -10.12
C VAL A 80 4.72 -8.18 -8.62
N LEU A 81 3.61 -8.52 -7.96
CA LEU A 81 3.54 -8.60 -6.51
C LEU A 81 3.41 -10.05 -6.10
N GLU A 82 4.35 -10.51 -5.28
CA GLU A 82 4.41 -11.88 -4.79
C GLU A 82 4.47 -11.88 -3.26
N PHE A 83 3.83 -12.87 -2.65
CA PHE A 83 3.85 -13.08 -1.21
C PHE A 83 4.44 -14.43 -0.88
N ARG A 84 5.18 -14.49 0.22
CA ARG A 84 5.50 -15.75 0.89
C ARG A 84 4.46 -15.97 1.98
N VAL A 85 3.59 -16.95 1.77
CA VAL A 85 2.45 -17.24 2.65
C VAL A 85 2.80 -18.35 3.63
#